data_AF-A0A954VLQ2-F1
#
_entry.id   AF-A0A954VLQ2-F1
#
_cell.length_a   1.000
_cell.length_b   1.000
_cell.length_c   1.000
_cell.angle_alpha   90.00
_cell.angle_beta   90.00
_cell.angle_gamma   90.00
#
_symmetry.space_group_name_H-M   'P 1'
#
loop_
_entity.id
_entity.type
_entity.pdbx_description
1 polymer ?
#
loop_
_entity_poly.entity_id
_entity_poly.type
_entity_poly.pdbx_seq_one_letter_code
_entity_poly.pdbx_strand_id
1 'polypeptide(L)'
;MELQDLHQALQDLPVESHSPSATQVKKLGNLIDGELPLQSFLEQLLPQLCDLFAAPAAVIWMKAQGSPGAVFGVRYQMDQLLNSINEQKKHERLVQLAWQQKQPLLAEPSHRKLPSTSIGTENPTGFPLLFGPILHYGDPLALLEIALNPTQNPLQSDRRQIYLRTVQIVAERVYGGLRRRIAMPAASIERASEILQSLEGEVEAQQELIRRAIESRLQQFHGWSFGSLTENQTFAKSVHQLLDSHGLRVQCPECGHPAILRCLRAGNAKHGVFVFDHYLDSGRTFHGGPTTMPRVQVVPKPARRIALNNSTTE
;
A
#
# COMPACT_ATOMS: atom_id res chain seq x y z
N MET A 1 7.16 2.80 6.53
CA MET A 1 6.98 4.26 6.44
C MET A 1 8.18 4.92 7.09
N GLU A 2 8.87 5.78 6.34
CA GLU A 2 10.10 6.42 6.79
C GLU A 2 9.79 7.68 7.62
N LEU A 3 10.75 8.12 8.44
CA LEU A 3 10.61 9.35 9.23
C LEU A 3 10.44 10.59 8.32
N GLN A 4 10.95 10.53 7.08
CA GLN A 4 10.81 11.57 6.07
C GLN A 4 9.35 11.76 5.64
N ASP A 5 8.62 10.66 5.40
CA ASP A 5 7.19 10.71 5.03
C ASP A 5 6.36 11.39 6.13
N LEU A 6 6.64 11.04 7.39
CA LEU A 6 5.99 11.65 8.55
C LEU A 6 6.31 13.14 8.66
N HIS A 7 7.56 13.52 8.45
CA HIS A 7 7.97 14.92 8.49
C HIS A 7 7.28 15.74 7.41
N GLN A 8 7.25 15.24 6.17
CA GLN A 8 6.58 15.92 5.05
C GLN A 8 5.09 16.09 5.32
N ALA A 9 4.39 15.03 5.75
CA ALA A 9 2.96 15.08 6.02
C ALA A 9 2.60 16.06 7.15
N LEU A 10 3.50 16.23 8.14
CA LEU A 10 3.33 17.19 9.22
C LEU A 10 3.68 18.63 8.80
N GLN A 11 4.61 18.82 7.86
CA GLN A 11 4.92 20.14 7.28
C GLN A 11 3.78 20.68 6.41
N ASP A 12 3.04 19.78 5.74
CA ASP A 12 1.92 20.16 4.89
C ASP A 12 0.70 20.66 5.68
N LEU A 13 0.68 20.48 7.02
CA LEU A 13 -0.41 20.96 7.86
C LEU A 13 -0.59 22.49 7.72
N PRO A 14 -1.84 23.00 7.70
CA PRO A 14 -2.10 24.43 7.55
C PRO A 14 -1.38 25.26 8.62
N VAL A 15 -0.87 26.44 8.27
CA VAL A 15 -0.02 27.35 9.08
C VAL A 15 -0.59 27.71 10.47
N GLU A 16 -1.91 27.67 10.62
CA GLU A 16 -2.61 27.88 11.91
C GLU A 16 -2.33 26.74 12.92
N SER A 17 -1.95 25.57 12.41
CA SER A 17 -1.33 24.48 13.14
C SER A 17 0.19 24.72 13.07
N HIS A 18 0.82 25.01 14.21
CA HIS A 18 2.27 25.23 14.30
C HIS A 18 3.05 24.23 13.42
N SER A 19 3.87 24.72 12.48
CA SER A 19 4.72 23.83 11.67
C SER A 19 5.70 23.12 12.60
N PRO A 20 5.60 21.79 12.75
CA PRO A 20 6.41 21.09 13.71
C PRO A 20 7.87 21.06 13.27
N SER A 21 8.76 21.32 14.23
CA SER A 21 10.20 21.27 14.01
C SER A 21 10.67 19.83 13.74
N ALA A 22 11.74 19.67 12.96
CA ALA A 22 12.40 18.38 12.76
C ALA A 22 12.77 17.70 14.11
N THR A 23 13.07 18.50 15.14
CA THR A 23 13.33 18.01 16.50
C THR A 23 12.09 17.36 17.13
N GLN A 24 10.90 17.96 16.98
CA GLN A 24 9.65 17.38 17.49
C GLN A 24 9.32 16.07 16.76
N VAL A 25 9.46 16.02 15.43
CA VAL A 25 9.23 14.80 14.65
C VAL A 25 10.21 13.69 15.05
N LYS A 26 11.49 14.02 15.26
CA LYS A 26 12.50 13.08 15.76
C LYS A 26 12.18 12.59 17.17
N LYS A 27 11.71 13.47 18.06
CA LYS A 27 11.29 13.10 19.43
C LYS A 27 10.13 12.10 19.39
N LEU A 28 9.13 12.32 18.54
CA LEU A 28 8.03 11.39 18.33
C LEU A 28 8.54 10.04 17.80
N GLY A 29 9.42 10.07 16.79
CA GLY A 29 10.05 8.85 16.25
C GLY A 29 10.77 8.03 17.33
N ASN A 30 11.60 8.69 18.13
CA ASN A 30 12.32 8.06 19.23
C ASN A 30 11.37 7.49 20.30
N LEU A 31 10.30 8.21 20.64
CA LEU A 31 9.29 7.73 21.59
C LEU A 31 8.61 6.45 21.07
N ILE A 32 8.21 6.45 19.80
CA ILE A 32 7.56 5.31 19.16
C ILE A 32 8.50 4.10 19.09
N ASP A 33 9.78 4.36 18.84
CA ASP A 33 10.82 3.33 18.70
C ASP A 33 11.45 2.84 20.00
N GLY A 34 11.31 3.58 21.09
CA GLY A 34 11.82 3.19 22.39
C GLY A 34 11.09 1.98 22.99
N GLU A 35 11.41 1.69 24.25
CA GLU A 35 10.95 0.48 24.97
C GLU A 35 10.07 0.79 26.18
N LEU A 36 9.58 2.02 26.32
CA LEU A 36 8.70 2.39 27.42
C LEU A 36 7.50 1.43 27.55
N PRO A 37 7.05 1.07 28.76
CA PRO A 37 5.82 0.32 28.96
C PRO A 37 4.61 1.02 28.31
N LEU A 38 3.54 0.27 28.00
CA LEU A 38 2.35 0.79 27.31
C LEU A 38 1.83 2.09 27.94
N GLN A 39 1.62 2.09 29.26
CA GLN A 39 1.06 3.25 29.95
C GLN A 39 1.95 4.49 29.80
N SER A 40 3.24 4.38 30.14
CA SER A 40 4.18 5.50 30.03
C SER A 40 4.40 5.96 28.58
N PHE A 41 4.30 5.03 27.62
CA PHE A 41 4.33 5.37 26.20
C PHE A 41 3.11 6.24 25.82
N LEU A 42 1.90 5.86 26.21
CA LEU A 42 0.68 6.61 25.90
C LEU A 42 0.66 7.99 26.58
N GLU A 43 1.08 8.05 27.85
CA GLU A 43 1.19 9.30 28.62
C GLU A 43 2.15 10.31 27.98
N GLN A 44 3.20 9.84 27.30
CA GLN A 44 4.14 10.70 26.57
C GLN A 44 3.74 10.95 25.12
N LEU A 45 3.00 10.01 24.51
CA LEU A 45 2.57 10.09 23.12
C LEU A 45 1.53 11.19 22.93
N LEU A 46 0.47 11.19 23.73
CA LEU A 46 -0.66 12.10 23.53
C LEU A 46 -0.26 13.58 23.62
N PRO A 47 0.55 14.03 24.61
CA PRO A 47 1.04 15.40 24.64
C PRO A 47 1.88 15.77 23.40
N GLN A 48 2.74 14.85 22.93
CA GLN A 48 3.54 15.11 21.73
C GLN A 48 2.68 15.21 20.47
N LEU A 49 1.62 14.41 20.36
CA LEU A 49 0.67 14.54 19.26
C LEU A 49 -0.10 15.87 19.34
N CYS A 50 -0.51 16.29 20.53
CA CYS A 50 -1.09 17.61 20.75
C CYS A 50 -0.14 18.73 20.31
N ASP A 51 1.14 18.69 20.70
CA ASP A 51 2.14 19.67 20.29
C ASP A 51 2.32 19.72 18.77
N LEU A 52 2.32 18.56 18.10
CA LEU A 52 2.51 18.47 16.64
C LEU A 52 1.32 18.98 15.84
N PHE A 53 0.10 18.79 16.34
CA PHE A 53 -1.13 19.25 15.69
C PHE A 53 -1.60 20.62 16.20
N ALA A 54 -0.86 21.23 17.13
CA ALA A 54 -1.31 22.39 17.90
C ALA A 54 -2.71 22.17 18.52
N ALA A 55 -2.98 20.94 18.98
CA ALA A 55 -4.30 20.48 19.39
C ALA A 55 -4.48 20.57 20.93
N PRO A 56 -5.62 21.04 21.43
CA PRO A 56 -5.89 21.12 22.88
C PRO A 56 -6.04 19.77 23.58
N ALA A 57 -6.40 18.70 22.88
CA ALA A 57 -6.61 17.41 23.52
C ALA A 57 -6.43 16.25 22.53
N ALA A 58 -6.14 15.07 23.09
CA ALA A 58 -6.06 13.83 22.33
C ALA A 58 -6.48 12.63 23.18
N VAL A 59 -6.95 11.58 22.51
CA VAL A 59 -7.30 10.30 23.12
C VAL A 59 -6.75 9.18 22.25
N ILE A 60 -6.35 8.10 22.91
CA ILE A 60 -6.26 6.83 22.23
C ILE A 60 -7.31 5.88 22.79
N TRP A 61 -8.22 5.44 21.92
CA TRP A 61 -9.21 4.44 22.24
C TRP A 61 -8.65 3.07 21.92
N MET A 62 -8.88 2.12 22.81
CA MET A 62 -8.44 0.75 22.67
C MET A 62 -9.58 -0.19 23.02
N LYS A 63 -9.58 -1.38 22.41
CA LYS A 63 -10.56 -2.42 22.73
C LYS A 63 -10.41 -2.86 24.19
N ALA A 64 -11.52 -2.84 24.93
CA ALA A 64 -11.54 -3.36 26.30
C ALA A 64 -11.46 -4.90 26.27
N GLN A 65 -10.68 -5.48 27.18
CA GLN A 65 -10.64 -6.93 27.34
C GLN A 65 -11.96 -7.42 27.93
N GLY A 66 -12.54 -8.48 27.34
CA GLY A 66 -13.73 -9.16 27.88
C GLY A 66 -15.08 -8.54 27.53
N SER A 67 -15.16 -7.50 26.71
CA SER A 67 -16.44 -6.92 26.24
C SER A 67 -16.41 -6.59 24.75
N PRO A 68 -17.13 -7.35 23.89
CA PRO A 68 -17.19 -7.11 22.46
C PRO A 68 -17.69 -5.69 22.16
N GLY A 69 -16.92 -4.91 21.40
CA GLY A 69 -17.28 -3.54 21.00
C GLY A 69 -17.07 -2.46 22.07
N ALA A 70 -16.72 -2.83 23.31
CA ALA A 70 -16.35 -1.84 24.31
C ALA A 70 -14.95 -1.30 24.01
N VAL A 71 -14.83 0.03 24.03
CA VAL A 71 -13.55 0.74 23.92
C VAL A 71 -13.31 1.54 25.20
N PHE A 72 -12.07 1.59 25.65
CA PHE A 72 -11.63 2.49 26.72
C PHE A 72 -10.63 3.50 26.16
N GLY A 73 -10.65 4.73 26.68
CA GLY A 73 -9.80 5.82 26.19
C GLY A 73 -8.75 6.20 27.22
N VAL A 74 -7.47 6.25 26.82
CA VAL A 74 -6.44 6.98 27.56
C VAL A 74 -6.47 8.42 27.05
N ARG A 75 -6.77 9.37 27.95
CA ARG A 75 -7.12 10.74 27.60
C ARG A 75 -6.01 11.70 28.01
N TYR A 76 -5.76 12.70 27.18
CA TYR A 76 -4.97 13.88 27.50
C TYR A 76 -5.84 15.12 27.30
N GLN A 77 -6.15 15.82 28.41
CA GLN A 77 -6.90 17.08 28.45
C GLN A 77 -8.34 17.05 27.90
N MET A 78 -8.91 15.88 27.62
CA MET A 78 -10.29 15.77 27.10
C MET A 78 -11.40 16.21 28.05
N ASP A 79 -11.14 16.19 29.36
CA ASP A 79 -12.18 16.49 30.36
C ASP A 79 -12.69 17.94 30.25
N GLN A 80 -11.98 18.80 29.52
CA GLN A 80 -12.35 20.19 29.26
C GLN A 80 -13.28 20.36 28.04
N LEU A 81 -13.49 19.31 27.24
CA LEU A 81 -14.20 19.41 25.95
C LEU A 81 -15.66 18.97 26.02
N LEU A 82 -16.03 18.16 27.02
CA LEU A 82 -17.37 17.60 27.19
C LEU A 82 -17.93 18.03 28.54
N ASN A 83 -19.00 18.82 28.52
CA ASN A 83 -19.52 19.47 29.72
C ASN A 83 -20.82 18.83 30.24
N SER A 84 -21.36 17.84 29.51
CA SER A 84 -22.57 17.12 29.95
C SER A 84 -22.56 15.62 29.63
N ILE A 85 -23.32 14.86 30.41
CA ILE A 85 -23.56 13.42 30.19
C ILE A 85 -24.14 13.15 28.80
N ASN A 86 -24.99 14.06 28.29
CA ASN A 86 -25.60 13.91 26.98
C ASN A 86 -24.57 14.08 25.84
N GLU A 87 -23.69 15.08 25.96
CA GLU A 87 -22.57 15.26 25.03
C GLU A 87 -21.63 14.05 25.06
N GLN A 88 -21.34 13.52 26.25
CA GLN A 88 -20.52 12.31 26.38
C GLN A 88 -21.14 11.11 25.65
N LYS A 89 -22.46 10.87 25.79
CA LYS A 89 -23.14 9.79 25.06
C LYS A 89 -23.12 9.99 23.54
N LYS A 90 -23.25 11.24 23.06
CA LYS A 90 -23.12 11.56 21.63
C LYS A 90 -21.70 11.31 21.14
N HIS A 91 -20.70 11.69 21.93
CA HIS A 91 -19.28 11.50 21.62
C HIS A 91 -18.92 10.02 21.55
N GLU A 92 -19.36 9.21 22.51
CA GLU A 92 -19.16 7.75 22.50
C GLU A 92 -19.74 7.09 21.25
N ARG A 93 -20.91 7.53 20.76
CA ARG A 93 -21.48 7.04 19.49
C ARG A 93 -20.64 7.42 18.28
N LEU A 94 -20.10 8.65 18.27
CA LEU A 94 -19.21 9.11 17.20
C LEU A 94 -17.89 8.31 17.19
N VAL A 95 -17.32 8.02 18.36
CA VAL A 95 -16.14 7.15 18.51
C VAL A 95 -16.42 5.74 17.96
N GLN A 96 -17.59 5.17 18.27
CA GLN A 96 -17.98 3.85 17.74
C GLN A 96 -18.15 3.85 16.23
N LEU A 97 -18.72 4.91 15.66
CA LEU A 97 -18.81 5.08 14.20
C LEU A 97 -17.41 5.14 13.57
N ALA A 98 -16.53 6.00 14.10
CA ALA A 98 -15.16 6.15 13.62
C ALA A 98 -14.36 4.84 13.71
N TRP A 99 -14.57 4.07 14.79
CA TRP A 99 -13.98 2.75 14.99
C TRP A 99 -14.40 1.75 13.90
N GLN A 100 -15.69 1.73 13.54
CA GLN A 100 -16.24 0.82 12.53
C GLN A 100 -15.86 1.20 11.10
N GLN A 101 -15.67 2.48 10.81
CA GLN A 101 -15.39 2.97 9.47
C GLN A 101 -14.03 2.51 8.92
N LYS A 102 -13.06 2.19 9.79
CA LYS A 102 -11.69 1.73 9.42
C LYS A 102 -10.94 2.70 8.48
N GLN A 103 -11.39 3.95 8.36
CA GLN A 103 -10.74 5.01 7.59
C GLN A 103 -10.67 6.30 8.43
N PRO A 104 -9.71 7.20 8.14
CA PRO A 104 -9.64 8.49 8.80
C PRO A 104 -10.96 9.27 8.67
N LEU A 105 -11.38 9.91 9.76
CA LEU A 105 -12.62 10.69 9.82
C LEU A 105 -12.35 12.05 10.46
N LEU A 106 -12.91 13.11 9.88
CA LEU A 106 -12.93 14.44 10.48
C LEU A 106 -14.39 14.84 10.74
N ALA A 107 -14.74 14.96 12.01
CA ALA A 107 -16.08 15.33 12.46
C ALA A 107 -16.12 16.79 12.88
N GLU A 108 -16.86 17.61 12.15
CA GLU A 108 -16.99 19.06 12.40
C GLU A 108 -17.98 19.34 13.54
N PRO A 109 -17.77 20.39 14.36
CA PRO A 109 -18.69 20.79 15.43
C PRO A 109 -20.13 20.98 14.95
N SER A 110 -21.11 20.61 15.77
CA SER A 110 -22.54 20.69 15.41
C SER A 110 -23.14 22.09 15.48
N HIS A 111 -22.33 23.14 15.36
CA HIS A 111 -22.76 24.54 15.36
C HIS A 111 -23.37 24.99 14.03
N ARG A 112 -24.48 24.35 13.61
CA ARG A 112 -25.50 24.95 12.74
C ARG A 112 -26.63 23.94 12.56
N LYS A 113 -27.87 24.41 12.72
CA LYS A 113 -29.09 23.70 12.34
C LYS A 113 -29.04 23.42 10.82
N LEU A 114 -28.40 22.33 10.40
CA LEU A 114 -28.63 21.73 9.11
C LEU A 114 -29.95 20.93 9.20
N PRO A 115 -30.78 20.93 8.15
CA PRO A 115 -32.02 20.17 8.14
C PRO A 115 -31.72 18.69 8.37
N SER A 116 -32.54 18.10 9.24
CA SER A 116 -32.38 16.82 9.93
C SER A 116 -32.47 15.60 9.01
N THR A 117 -31.48 15.37 8.15
CA THR A 117 -31.41 14.14 7.34
C THR A 117 -30.20 13.25 7.62
N SER A 118 -29.20 13.69 8.39
CA SER A 118 -28.07 12.85 8.78
C SER A 118 -28.27 12.26 10.18
N ILE A 119 -28.91 11.09 10.23
CA ILE A 119 -29.01 10.28 11.43
C ILE A 119 -27.58 9.84 11.84
N GLY A 120 -27.01 10.44 12.90
CA GLY A 120 -25.99 9.79 13.73
C GLY A 120 -24.57 10.37 13.80
N THR A 121 -24.25 11.51 13.18
CA THR A 121 -22.85 12.00 13.02
C THR A 121 -22.54 13.35 13.68
N GLU A 122 -23.38 13.80 14.61
CA GLU A 122 -23.18 15.11 15.25
C GLU A 122 -22.03 15.07 16.27
N ASN A 123 -20.91 15.73 15.94
CA ASN A 123 -19.85 16.02 16.91
C ASN A 123 -20.40 16.96 17.98
N PRO A 124 -20.48 16.53 19.26
CA PRO A 124 -21.06 17.31 20.34
C PRO A 124 -20.11 18.37 20.90
N THR A 125 -18.85 18.38 20.49
CA THR A 125 -17.84 19.32 21.00
C THR A 125 -17.84 20.61 20.18
N GLY A 126 -17.25 21.68 20.75
CA GLY A 126 -16.95 22.91 20.01
C GLY A 126 -15.71 22.82 19.12
N PHE A 127 -15.08 21.65 19.02
CA PHE A 127 -13.78 21.43 18.39
C PHE A 127 -13.91 20.42 17.24
N PRO A 128 -13.28 20.62 16.08
CA PRO A 128 -13.21 19.56 15.08
C PRO A 128 -12.47 18.34 15.64
N LEU A 129 -13.04 17.15 15.48
CA LEU A 129 -12.44 15.90 15.97
C LEU A 129 -11.86 15.12 14.79
N LEU A 130 -10.56 14.87 14.85
CA LEU A 130 -9.81 14.10 13.85
C LEU A 130 -9.53 12.70 14.37
N PHE A 131 -10.07 11.71 13.68
CA PHE A 131 -9.94 10.30 14.01
C PHE A 131 -8.99 9.59 13.03
N GLY A 132 -7.98 8.92 13.57
CA GLY A 132 -7.04 8.07 12.83
C GLY A 132 -7.13 6.62 13.32
N PRO A 133 -7.76 5.71 12.55
CA PRO A 133 -7.80 4.30 12.94
C PRO A 133 -6.41 3.68 12.86
N ILE A 134 -6.02 2.97 13.92
CA ILE A 134 -4.77 2.23 14.00
C ILE A 134 -5.12 0.77 13.72
N LEU A 135 -4.76 0.29 12.54
CA LEU A 135 -5.19 -1.02 12.04
C LEU A 135 -4.09 -2.08 12.21
N HIS A 136 -4.51 -3.30 12.56
CA HIS A 136 -3.71 -4.50 12.47
C HIS A 136 -4.38 -5.46 11.46
N TYR A 137 -3.74 -5.69 10.32
CA TYR A 137 -4.28 -6.51 9.21
C TYR A 137 -5.72 -6.14 8.77
N GLY A 138 -6.04 -4.84 8.81
CA GLY A 138 -7.34 -4.31 8.43
C GLY A 138 -8.38 -4.28 9.55
N ASP A 139 -8.04 -4.74 10.75
CA ASP A 139 -8.92 -4.63 11.93
C ASP A 139 -8.45 -3.53 12.89
N PRO A 140 -9.38 -2.76 13.46
CA PRO A 140 -9.04 -1.68 14.38
C PRO A 140 -8.46 -2.26 15.67
N LEU A 141 -7.19 -1.93 15.90
CA LEU A 141 -6.44 -2.23 17.11
C LEU A 141 -6.65 -1.14 18.15
N ALA A 142 -6.62 0.11 17.68
CA ALA A 142 -6.87 1.32 18.44
C ALA A 142 -7.44 2.40 17.50
N LEU A 143 -7.92 3.49 18.08
CA LEU A 143 -8.37 4.68 17.36
C LEU A 143 -7.74 5.90 18.02
N LEU A 144 -6.94 6.64 17.26
CA LEU A 144 -6.42 7.93 17.67
C LEU A 144 -7.49 8.99 17.46
N GLU A 145 -7.74 9.82 18.45
CA GLU A 145 -8.60 11.01 18.37
C GLU A 145 -7.76 12.23 18.74
N ILE A 146 -7.84 13.28 17.93
CA ILE A 146 -7.21 14.57 18.18
C ILE A 146 -8.28 15.65 18.04
N ALA A 147 -8.49 16.44 19.09
CA ALA A 147 -9.35 17.61 19.03
C ALA A 147 -8.54 18.78 18.46
N LEU A 148 -8.89 19.28 17.28
CA LEU A 148 -8.22 20.41 16.64
C LEU A 148 -8.71 21.73 17.22
N ASN A 149 -7.95 22.81 17.06
CA ASN A 149 -8.39 24.15 17.47
C ASN A 149 -9.71 24.53 16.80
N PRO A 150 -10.60 25.26 17.51
CA PRO A 150 -11.88 25.67 16.97
C PRO A 150 -11.66 26.66 15.83
N THR A 151 -12.27 26.38 14.68
CA THR A 151 -12.26 27.26 13.51
C THR A 151 -13.61 27.98 13.40
N GLN A 152 -13.61 29.24 12.99
CA GLN A 152 -14.86 30.00 12.79
C GLN A 152 -15.71 29.46 11.64
N ASN A 153 -15.06 28.84 10.65
CA ASN A 153 -15.68 28.22 9.49
C ASN A 153 -15.27 26.74 9.38
N PRO A 154 -16.11 25.89 8.78
CA PRO A 154 -15.73 24.52 8.43
C PRO A 154 -14.44 24.50 7.60
N LEU A 155 -13.63 23.46 7.80
CA LEU A 155 -12.40 23.30 7.04
C LEU A 155 -12.69 23.13 5.54
N GLN A 156 -11.93 23.86 4.71
CA GLN A 156 -11.97 23.71 3.26
C GLN A 156 -11.55 22.29 2.85
N SER A 157 -12.02 21.81 1.70
CA SER A 157 -11.87 20.41 1.28
C SER A 157 -10.40 19.98 1.13
N ASP A 158 -9.54 20.86 0.65
CA ASP A 158 -8.09 20.67 0.54
C ASP A 158 -7.44 20.51 1.92
N ARG A 159 -7.73 21.43 2.85
CA ARG A 159 -7.24 21.37 4.24
C ARG A 159 -7.70 20.10 4.94
N ARG A 160 -8.98 19.73 4.75
CA ARG A 160 -9.56 18.48 5.27
C ARG A 160 -8.78 17.26 4.79
N GLN A 161 -8.47 17.18 3.49
CA GLN A 161 -7.69 16.08 2.94
C GLN A 161 -6.28 16.00 3.54
N ILE A 162 -5.63 17.15 3.76
CA ILE A 162 -4.32 17.20 4.42
C ILE A 162 -4.42 16.60 5.83
N TYR A 163 -5.34 17.05 6.69
CA TYR A 163 -5.50 16.49 8.04
C TYR A 163 -5.78 14.98 8.04
N LEU A 164 -6.66 14.52 7.16
CA LEU A 164 -7.00 13.09 7.05
C LEU A 164 -5.79 12.25 6.63
N ARG A 165 -5.00 12.74 5.68
CA ARG A 165 -3.75 12.08 5.25
C ARG A 165 -2.71 12.09 6.37
N THR A 166 -2.54 13.22 7.04
CA THR A 166 -1.54 13.36 8.11
C THR A 166 -1.87 12.48 9.30
N VAL A 167 -3.15 12.41 9.74
CA VAL A 167 -3.53 11.52 10.84
C VAL A 167 -3.40 10.05 10.46
N GLN A 168 -3.63 9.69 9.19
CA GLN A 168 -3.40 8.33 8.70
C GLN A 168 -1.93 7.92 8.86
N ILE A 169 -1.02 8.77 8.38
CA ILE A 169 0.42 8.57 8.48
C ILE A 169 0.85 8.47 9.95
N VAL A 170 0.33 9.36 10.81
CA VAL A 170 0.60 9.30 12.26
C VAL A 170 0.08 8.00 12.86
N ALA A 171 -1.14 7.57 12.55
CA ALA A 171 -1.73 6.33 13.04
C ALA A 171 -0.91 5.10 12.64
N GLU A 172 -0.44 5.05 11.38
CA GLU A 172 0.46 4.01 10.88
C GLU A 172 1.80 4.00 11.63
N ARG A 173 2.33 5.17 12.01
CA ARG A 173 3.56 5.24 12.81
C ARG A 173 3.32 4.76 14.24
N VAL A 174 2.24 5.21 14.87
CA VAL A 174 1.86 4.85 16.24
C VAL A 174 1.58 3.35 16.36
N TYR A 175 1.00 2.72 15.34
CA TYR A 175 0.86 1.26 15.26
C TYR A 175 2.18 0.52 15.55
N GLY A 176 3.30 1.00 14.98
CA GLY A 176 4.63 0.42 15.22
C GLY A 176 5.08 0.48 16.69
N GLY A 177 4.65 1.51 17.43
CA GLY A 177 4.88 1.65 18.86
C GLY A 177 3.97 0.73 19.69
N LEU A 178 2.67 0.69 19.35
CA LEU A 178 1.67 -0.10 20.05
C LEU A 178 1.89 -1.60 19.91
N ARG A 179 2.17 -2.09 18.71
CA ARG A 179 2.37 -3.54 18.44
C ARG A 179 3.44 -4.20 19.31
N ARG A 180 4.40 -3.41 19.81
CA ARG A 180 5.49 -3.86 20.70
C ARG A 180 5.06 -3.95 22.17
N ARG A 181 3.93 -3.35 22.53
CA ARG A 181 3.51 -3.04 23.90
C ARG A 181 2.17 -3.64 24.28
N ILE A 182 1.38 -4.07 23.31
CA ILE A 182 0.08 -4.70 23.53
C ILE A 182 0.13 -6.16 23.09
N ALA A 183 -0.63 -7.02 23.77
CA ALA A 183 -0.87 -8.37 23.31
C ALA A 183 -1.62 -8.31 21.97
N MET A 184 -1.01 -8.85 20.92
CA MET A 184 -1.64 -8.89 19.61
C MET A 184 -2.83 -9.84 19.64
N PRO A 185 -3.92 -9.54 18.91
CA PRO A 185 -4.99 -10.51 18.71
C PRO A 185 -4.38 -11.82 18.15
N ALA A 186 -4.86 -12.97 18.64
CA ALA A 186 -4.44 -14.24 18.07
C ALA A 186 -4.78 -14.25 16.58
N ALA A 187 -3.79 -14.53 15.73
CA ALA A 187 -4.00 -14.65 14.30
C ALA A 187 -4.86 -15.91 14.02
N SER A 188 -5.87 -15.78 13.15
CA SER A 188 -6.61 -16.95 12.66
C SER A 188 -6.01 -17.46 11.35
N ILE A 189 -6.01 -18.78 11.17
CA ILE A 189 -5.50 -19.43 9.95
C ILE A 189 -6.36 -19.04 8.75
N GLU A 190 -7.67 -18.90 8.97
CA GLU A 190 -8.63 -18.46 7.95
C GLU A 190 -8.24 -17.07 7.44
N ARG A 191 -7.92 -16.14 8.35
CA ARG A 191 -7.53 -14.79 7.97
C ARG A 191 -6.18 -14.76 7.26
N ALA A 192 -5.22 -15.55 7.72
CA ALA A 192 -3.94 -15.69 7.03
C ALA A 192 -4.12 -16.20 5.60
N SER A 193 -5.04 -17.16 5.40
CA SER A 193 -5.36 -17.73 4.08
C SER A 193 -6.01 -16.70 3.16
N GLU A 194 -6.96 -15.89 3.66
CA GLU A 194 -7.56 -14.80 2.89
C GLU A 194 -6.51 -13.76 2.44
N ILE A 195 -5.58 -13.40 3.33
CA ILE A 195 -4.51 -12.44 3.02
C ILE A 195 -3.59 -13.01 1.93
N LEU A 196 -3.21 -14.29 2.04
CA LEU A 196 -2.37 -14.95 1.04
C LEU A 196 -3.07 -15.03 -0.32
N GLN A 197 -4.36 -15.36 -0.35
CA GLN A 197 -5.14 -15.39 -1.58
C GLN A 197 -5.26 -14.01 -2.23
N SER A 198 -5.47 -12.95 -1.43
CA SER A 198 -5.45 -11.57 -1.93
C SER A 198 -4.10 -11.21 -2.53
N LEU A 199 -3.01 -11.58 -1.84
CA LEU A 199 -1.65 -11.32 -2.30
C LEU A 199 -1.33 -12.06 -3.60
N GLU A 200 -1.76 -13.31 -3.75
CA GLU A 200 -1.63 -14.07 -5.01
C GLU A 200 -2.30 -13.32 -6.16
N GLY A 201 -3.54 -12.85 -5.97
CA GLY A 201 -4.24 -12.07 -6.98
C GLY A 201 -3.56 -10.74 -7.33
N GLU A 202 -3.00 -10.04 -6.34
CA GLU A 202 -2.23 -8.81 -6.56
C GLU A 202 -0.94 -9.08 -7.36
N VAL A 203 -0.23 -10.16 -7.03
CA VAL A 203 0.99 -10.57 -7.75
C VAL A 203 0.67 -10.94 -9.19
N GLU A 204 -0.39 -11.72 -9.43
CA GLU A 204 -0.84 -12.07 -10.78
C GLU A 204 -1.20 -10.83 -11.61
N ALA A 205 -1.93 -9.88 -11.02
CA ALA A 205 -2.28 -8.63 -11.68
C ALA A 205 -1.03 -7.80 -12.05
N GLN A 206 -0.05 -7.71 -11.15
CA GLN A 206 1.20 -7.01 -11.41
C GLN A 206 2.03 -7.70 -12.52
N GLN A 207 2.11 -9.02 -12.50
CA GLN A 207 2.80 -9.78 -13.55
C GLN A 207 2.17 -9.56 -14.92
N GLU A 208 0.83 -9.52 -14.99
CA GLU A 208 0.11 -9.25 -16.24
C GLU A 208 0.35 -7.81 -16.73
N LEU A 209 0.41 -6.82 -15.84
CA LEU A 209 0.77 -5.45 -16.20
C LEU A 209 2.19 -5.35 -16.75
N ILE A 210 3.16 -6.00 -16.10
CA ILE A 210 4.56 -6.06 -16.56
C ILE A 210 4.63 -6.71 -17.94
N ARG A 211 3.96 -7.85 -18.13
CA ARG A 211 3.91 -8.58 -19.40
C ARG A 211 3.37 -7.70 -20.53
N ARG A 212 2.23 -7.03 -20.32
CA ARG A 212 1.62 -6.11 -21.31
C ARG A 212 2.53 -4.92 -21.62
N ALA A 213 3.17 -4.35 -20.62
CA ALA A 213 4.09 -3.23 -20.81
C ALA A 213 5.29 -3.64 -21.66
N ILE A 214 5.92 -4.79 -21.37
CA ILE A 214 7.03 -5.33 -22.16
C ILE A 214 6.57 -5.62 -23.59
N GLU A 215 5.45 -6.31 -23.77
CA GLU A 215 4.92 -6.64 -25.10
C GLU A 215 4.68 -5.36 -25.93
N SER A 216 3.99 -4.36 -25.36
CA SER A 216 3.73 -3.09 -26.02
C SER A 216 5.02 -2.37 -26.46
N ARG A 217 6.06 -2.39 -25.62
CA ARG A 217 7.36 -1.80 -25.97
C ARG A 217 8.09 -2.59 -27.05
N LEU A 218 8.05 -3.92 -27.00
CA LEU A 218 8.66 -4.76 -28.03
C LEU A 218 8.00 -4.59 -29.40
N GLN A 219 6.68 -4.35 -29.43
CA GLN A 219 5.95 -4.08 -30.67
C GLN A 219 6.42 -2.81 -31.40
N GLN A 220 7.01 -1.84 -30.69
CA GLN A 220 7.55 -0.61 -31.31
C GLN A 220 8.73 -0.89 -32.24
N PHE A 221 9.42 -2.01 -32.05
CA PHE A 221 10.54 -2.42 -32.89
C PHE A 221 10.11 -3.27 -34.10
N HIS A 222 8.82 -3.55 -34.27
CA HIS A 222 8.33 -4.36 -35.39
C HIS A 222 8.78 -3.77 -36.74
N GLY A 223 9.34 -4.61 -37.60
CA GLY A 223 9.84 -4.22 -38.92
C GLY A 223 11.25 -3.63 -38.91
N TRP A 224 11.87 -3.44 -37.74
CA TRP A 224 13.24 -2.93 -37.66
C TRP A 224 14.26 -4.00 -38.05
N SER A 225 15.39 -3.56 -38.61
CA SER A 225 16.60 -4.36 -38.80
C SER A 225 17.79 -3.46 -38.51
N PHE A 226 18.72 -3.91 -37.69
CA PHE A 226 19.76 -3.07 -37.11
C PHE A 226 21.06 -3.11 -37.92
N GLY A 227 21.05 -2.85 -39.23
CA GLY A 227 22.28 -2.57 -40.00
C GLY A 227 23.28 -3.72 -40.24
N SER A 228 23.33 -4.74 -39.38
CA SER A 228 24.20 -5.91 -39.50
C SER A 228 23.65 -7.15 -38.77
N LEU A 229 24.18 -8.33 -39.09
CA LEU A 229 23.86 -9.59 -38.39
C LEU A 229 24.20 -9.50 -36.89
N THR A 230 25.36 -8.94 -36.55
CA THR A 230 25.85 -8.84 -35.16
C THR A 230 24.93 -7.97 -34.31
N GLU A 231 24.48 -6.84 -34.85
CA GLU A 231 23.54 -5.95 -34.16
C GLU A 231 22.16 -6.61 -33.99
N ASN A 232 21.63 -7.29 -35.02
CA ASN A 232 20.38 -8.05 -34.90
C ASN A 232 20.47 -9.18 -33.86
N GLN A 233 21.61 -9.88 -33.79
CA GLN A 233 21.89 -10.90 -32.79
C GLN A 233 21.96 -10.33 -31.37
N THR A 234 22.63 -9.18 -31.23
CA THR A 234 22.75 -8.46 -29.95
C THR A 234 21.37 -8.04 -29.47
N PHE A 235 20.56 -7.45 -30.34
CA PHE A 235 19.19 -7.05 -30.01
C PHE A 235 18.33 -8.26 -29.61
N ALA A 236 18.31 -9.34 -30.39
CA ALA A 236 17.55 -10.55 -30.06
C ALA A 236 17.99 -11.15 -28.71
N LYS A 237 19.30 -11.11 -28.40
CA LYS A 237 19.84 -11.56 -27.12
C LYS A 237 19.38 -10.67 -25.96
N SER A 238 19.37 -9.35 -26.13
CA SER A 238 18.84 -8.40 -25.13
C SER A 238 17.35 -8.61 -24.87
N VAL A 239 16.55 -8.83 -25.92
CA VAL A 239 15.13 -9.19 -25.78
C VAL A 239 14.98 -10.49 -24.98
N HIS A 240 15.76 -11.52 -25.31
CA HIS A 240 15.74 -12.78 -24.56
C HIS A 240 16.09 -12.58 -23.08
N GLN A 241 17.15 -11.82 -22.77
CA GLN A 241 17.58 -11.56 -21.39
C GLN A 241 16.50 -10.83 -20.59
N LEU A 242 15.89 -9.80 -21.18
CA LEU A 242 14.77 -9.07 -20.58
C LEU A 242 13.60 -10.00 -20.29
N LEU A 243 13.20 -10.84 -21.25
CA LEU A 243 12.09 -11.76 -21.03
C LEU A 243 12.43 -12.84 -19.99
N ASP A 244 13.65 -13.38 -20.01
CA ASP A 244 14.06 -14.43 -19.08
C ASP A 244 14.13 -13.94 -17.62
N SER A 245 14.57 -12.69 -17.39
CA SER A 245 14.60 -12.09 -16.04
C SER A 245 13.21 -11.92 -15.41
N HIS A 246 12.16 -11.90 -16.22
CA HIS A 246 10.77 -11.83 -15.78
C HIS A 246 10.02 -13.16 -15.91
N GLY A 247 10.70 -14.26 -16.23
CA GLY A 247 10.04 -15.56 -16.40
C GLY A 247 9.09 -15.59 -17.61
N LEU A 248 9.44 -14.89 -18.69
CA LEU A 248 8.65 -14.75 -19.91
C LEU A 248 9.37 -15.33 -21.15
N ARG A 249 8.62 -15.53 -22.22
CA ARG A 249 9.06 -16.00 -23.54
C ARG A 249 8.28 -15.27 -24.64
N VAL A 250 8.76 -15.33 -25.87
CA VAL A 250 7.94 -14.95 -27.03
C VAL A 250 7.08 -16.15 -27.44
N GLN A 251 5.86 -15.93 -27.91
CA GLN A 251 5.07 -16.98 -28.53
C GLN A 251 5.53 -17.19 -29.97
N CYS A 252 5.78 -18.44 -30.35
CA CYS A 252 6.02 -18.79 -31.73
C CYS A 252 4.72 -18.62 -32.55
N PRO A 253 4.71 -17.84 -33.65
CA PRO A 253 3.51 -17.64 -34.46
C PRO A 253 3.09 -18.89 -35.25
N GLU A 254 4.02 -19.82 -35.52
CA GLU A 254 3.72 -21.04 -36.29
C GLU A 254 3.01 -22.11 -35.45
N CYS A 255 3.45 -22.32 -34.20
CA CYS A 255 2.93 -23.42 -33.38
C CYS A 255 2.34 -22.99 -32.03
N GLY A 256 2.35 -21.69 -31.70
CA GLY A 256 1.80 -21.16 -30.45
C GLY A 256 2.62 -21.43 -29.19
N HIS A 257 3.76 -22.14 -29.28
CA HIS A 257 4.55 -22.51 -28.12
C HIS A 257 5.48 -21.39 -27.63
N PRO A 258 5.80 -21.32 -26.32
CA PRO A 258 6.82 -20.43 -25.79
C PRO A 258 8.19 -20.71 -26.41
N ALA A 259 8.84 -19.66 -26.92
CA ALA A 259 10.10 -19.71 -27.65
C ALA A 259 11.08 -18.63 -27.21
N ILE A 260 12.35 -18.84 -27.53
CA ILE A 260 13.43 -17.85 -27.43
C ILE A 260 13.59 -17.22 -28.80
N LEU A 261 13.46 -15.89 -28.87
CA LEU A 261 13.77 -15.16 -30.10
C LEU A 261 15.29 -15.14 -30.31
N ARG A 262 15.72 -15.54 -31.49
CA ARG A 262 17.13 -15.46 -31.92
C ARG A 262 17.24 -14.79 -33.28
N CYS A 263 18.43 -14.35 -33.64
CA CYS A 263 18.76 -14.01 -35.02
C CYS A 263 19.88 -14.93 -35.50
N LEU A 264 19.66 -15.65 -36.61
CA LEU A 264 20.62 -16.59 -37.18
C LEU A 264 20.96 -16.22 -38.62
N ARG A 265 22.14 -16.64 -39.08
CA ARG A 265 22.46 -16.56 -40.51
C ARG A 265 21.68 -17.64 -41.25
N ALA A 266 20.90 -17.25 -42.25
CA ALA A 266 20.12 -18.18 -43.07
C ALA A 266 20.09 -17.70 -44.54
N GLY A 267 20.44 -18.60 -45.46
CA GLY A 267 20.47 -18.32 -46.91
C GLY A 267 21.29 -17.08 -47.28
N ASN A 268 20.73 -16.27 -48.18
CA ASN A 268 21.33 -15.02 -48.68
C ASN A 268 20.95 -13.78 -47.84
N ALA A 269 20.35 -13.95 -46.66
CA ALA A 269 19.93 -12.83 -45.82
C ALA A 269 21.16 -12.11 -45.23
N LYS A 270 21.51 -10.95 -45.80
CA LYS A 270 22.70 -10.17 -45.44
C LYS A 270 22.80 -9.85 -43.94
N HIS A 271 21.66 -9.63 -43.26
CA HIS A 271 21.59 -9.21 -41.85
C HIS A 271 21.02 -10.31 -40.93
N GLY A 272 20.89 -11.55 -41.43
CA GLY A 272 20.28 -12.66 -40.72
C GLY A 272 18.75 -12.69 -40.76
N VAL A 273 18.20 -13.71 -40.12
CA VAL A 273 16.77 -13.99 -40.00
C VAL A 273 16.42 -14.15 -38.52
N PHE A 274 15.34 -13.51 -38.07
CA PHE A 274 14.81 -13.74 -36.73
C PHE A 274 14.08 -15.08 -36.70
N VAL A 275 14.41 -15.93 -35.72
CA VAL A 275 13.86 -17.28 -35.58
C VAL A 275 13.34 -17.50 -34.16
N PHE A 276 12.35 -18.37 -34.04
CA PHE A 276 11.78 -18.80 -32.78
C PHE A 276 12.37 -20.17 -32.41
N ASP A 277 13.21 -20.20 -31.38
CA ASP A 277 13.88 -21.41 -30.86
C ASP A 277 13.10 -21.96 -29.66
N HIS A 278 12.52 -23.15 -29.81
CA HIS A 278 11.70 -23.77 -28.77
C HIS A 278 11.97 -25.27 -28.68
N TYR A 279 11.72 -25.79 -27.48
CA TYR A 279 11.87 -27.21 -27.17
C TYR A 279 10.47 -27.84 -27.12
N LEU A 280 10.20 -28.71 -28.08
CA LEU A 280 9.00 -29.55 -28.13
C LEU A 280 9.32 -30.93 -27.55
N ASP A 281 8.32 -31.80 -27.45
CA ASP A 281 8.53 -33.21 -27.09
C ASP A 281 9.34 -33.96 -28.14
N SER A 282 9.21 -33.56 -29.41
CA SER A 282 9.99 -34.08 -30.55
C SER A 282 11.44 -33.57 -30.59
N GLY A 283 11.83 -32.67 -29.69
CA GLY A 283 13.17 -32.08 -29.63
C GLY A 283 13.18 -30.58 -29.86
N ARG A 284 14.38 -30.04 -30.12
CA ARG A 284 14.59 -28.61 -30.37
C ARG A 284 14.25 -28.29 -31.83
N THR A 285 13.35 -27.34 -32.04
CA THR A 285 12.93 -26.88 -33.36
C THR A 285 13.18 -25.39 -33.53
N PHE A 286 13.39 -24.98 -34.78
CA PHE A 286 13.53 -23.57 -35.15
C PHE A 286 12.46 -23.24 -36.18
N HIS A 287 11.53 -22.38 -35.80
CA HIS A 287 10.58 -21.80 -36.74
C HIS A 287 11.14 -20.48 -37.26
N GLY A 288 11.21 -20.38 -38.58
CA GLY A 288 11.81 -19.27 -39.29
C GLY A 288 10.98 -17.99 -39.14
N GLY A 289 11.57 -16.85 -39.45
CA GLY A 289 10.87 -15.59 -39.40
C GLY A 289 11.38 -14.60 -40.44
N PRO A 290 10.96 -13.33 -40.34
CA PRO A 290 11.39 -12.30 -41.26
C PRO A 290 12.87 -11.89 -41.04
N THR A 291 13.43 -11.19 -42.02
CA THR A 291 14.74 -10.52 -41.92
C THR A 291 14.70 -9.24 -41.07
N THR A 292 13.50 -8.87 -40.61
CA THR A 292 13.20 -7.76 -39.71
C THR A 292 12.54 -8.29 -38.45
N MET A 293 12.54 -7.51 -37.38
CA MET A 293 11.92 -7.88 -36.10
C MET A 293 10.41 -8.23 -36.30
N PRO A 294 9.98 -9.45 -35.95
CA PRO A 294 8.58 -9.85 -36.08
C PRO A 294 7.71 -9.18 -35.01
N ARG A 295 6.39 -9.20 -35.21
CA ARG A 295 5.46 -8.94 -34.11
C ARG A 295 5.61 -10.08 -33.10
N VAL A 296 5.68 -9.73 -31.82
CA VAL A 296 5.88 -10.70 -30.74
C VAL A 296 4.73 -10.66 -29.75
N GLN A 297 4.17 -11.81 -29.43
CA GLN A 297 3.31 -11.96 -28.26
C GLN A 297 4.17 -12.50 -27.12
N VAL A 298 3.99 -11.98 -25.91
CA VAL A 298 4.78 -12.37 -24.75
C VAL A 298 3.95 -13.30 -23.87
N VAL A 299 4.49 -14.48 -23.57
CA VAL A 299 3.83 -15.54 -22.81
C VAL A 299 4.67 -15.96 -21.61
N PRO A 300 4.06 -16.56 -20.56
CA PRO A 300 4.81 -17.13 -19.45
C PRO A 300 5.83 -18.17 -19.90
N LYS A 301 6.98 -18.21 -19.22
CA LYS A 301 7.99 -19.25 -19.40
C LYS A 301 7.43 -20.57 -18.86
N PRO A 302 7.49 -21.66 -19.64
CA PRO A 302 7.03 -22.96 -19.16
C PRO A 302 7.90 -23.44 -17.98
N ALA A 303 7.29 -24.25 -17.11
CA ALA A 303 8.02 -24.90 -16.03
C ALA A 303 9.23 -25.67 -16.59
N ARG A 304 10.35 -25.63 -15.87
CA ARG A 304 11.58 -26.30 -16.29
C ARG A 304 11.30 -27.80 -16.35
N ARG A 305 11.55 -28.45 -17.49
CA ARG A 305 11.52 -29.93 -17.57
C ARG A 305 12.50 -30.49 -16.55
N ILE A 306 11.98 -31.18 -15.54
CA ILE A 306 12.77 -32.01 -14.65
C ILE A 306 13.12 -33.25 -15.48
N ALA A 307 14.39 -33.47 -15.78
CA ALA A 307 14.83 -34.69 -16.43
C ALA A 307 14.58 -35.86 -15.47
N LEU A 308 13.50 -36.62 -15.72
CA LEU A 308 13.33 -37.95 -15.16
C LEU A 308 14.38 -38.85 -15.81
N ASN A 309 15.56 -38.92 -15.19
CA ASN A 309 16.53 -39.96 -15.48
C ASN A 309 15.92 -41.30 -15.03
N ASN A 310 15.23 -41.99 -15.93
CA ASN A 310 14.92 -43.40 -15.77
C ASN A 310 16.22 -44.20 -15.95
N SER A 311 16.94 -44.44 -14.86
CA SER A 311 17.86 -45.58 -14.77
C SER A 311 17.05 -46.81 -14.39
N THR A 312 16.37 -47.39 -15.38
CA THR A 312 16.11 -48.83 -15.42
C THR A 312 17.44 -49.52 -15.75
N THR A 313 18.02 -50.16 -14.75
CA THR A 313 18.88 -51.34 -14.95
C THR A 313 18.57 -52.30 -13.82
N GLU A 314 18.18 -53.49 -14.25
CA GLU A 314 18.03 -54.74 -13.49
C GLU A 314 19.25 -55.05 -12.61
#